data_AF-A0A926GLB2-F1
#
_entry.id   AF-A0A926GLB2-F1
#
_cell.length_a   1.000
_cell.length_b   1.000
_cell.length_c   1.000
_cell.angle_alpha   90.00
_cell.angle_beta   90.00
_cell.angle_gamma   90.00
#
_symmetry.space_group_name_H-M   'P 1'
#
loop_
_entity.id
_entity.type
_entity.pdbx_description
1 polymer ?
#
loop_
_entity_poly.entity_id
_entity_poly.type
_entity_poly.pdbx_seq_one_letter_code
_entity_poly.pdbx_strand_id
1 'polypeptide(L)'
;MTSLDTIAAQRIGIALRFSAVMCLFFFPLPILGLFTSTLDGVVVGGLTWAWIYAFAQFAVAILLATRYTASAERLDAKIAEVLRQSPKKG
;
A
#
# COMPACT_ATOMS: atom_id res chain seq x y z
N MET A 1 -29.96 -1.67 6.98
CA MET A 1 -28.72 -1.54 6.20
C MET A 1 -27.68 -1.00 7.14
N THR A 2 -26.80 -1.90 7.55
CA THR A 2 -26.39 -2.07 8.94
C THR A 2 -24.92 -1.64 9.04
N SER A 3 -24.49 -1.05 10.16
CA SER A 3 -23.14 -0.46 10.35
C SER A 3 -21.96 -1.35 9.94
N LEU A 4 -22.16 -2.66 9.83
CA LEU A 4 -21.21 -3.66 9.33
C LEU A 4 -20.83 -3.42 7.85
N ASP A 5 -21.78 -3.07 6.99
CA ASP A 5 -21.53 -2.83 5.56
C ASP A 5 -20.65 -1.58 5.36
N THR A 6 -20.81 -0.59 6.23
CA THR A 6 -20.05 0.66 6.20
C THR A 6 -18.58 0.43 6.60
N ILE A 7 -18.34 -0.41 7.61
CA ILE A 7 -16.99 -0.79 8.05
C ILE A 7 -16.30 -1.66 7.00
N ALA A 8 -17.03 -2.59 6.36
CA ALA A 8 -16.50 -3.42 5.29
C ALA A 8 -16.08 -2.57 4.07
N ALA A 9 -16.92 -1.63 3.63
CA ALA A 9 -16.60 -0.72 2.53
C ALA A 9 -15.39 0.18 2.83
N GLN A 10 -15.26 0.64 4.08
CA GLN A 10 -14.13 1.47 4.51
C GLN A 10 -12.80 0.70 4.51
N ARG A 11 -12.80 -0.56 4.96
CA ARG A 11 -11.63 -1.45 4.89
C ARG A 11 -11.19 -1.72 3.45
N ILE A 12 -12.15 -2.02 2.58
CA ILE A 12 -11.88 -2.26 1.15
C ILE A 12 -11.33 -1.00 0.49
N GLY A 13 -11.87 0.18 0.78
CA GLY A 13 -11.37 1.44 0.23
C GLY A 13 -9.95 1.80 0.66
N ILE A 14 -9.51 1.35 1.85
CA ILE A 14 -8.11 1.48 2.27
C ILE A 14 -7.25 0.49 1.47
N ALA A 15 -7.60 -0.79 1.48
CA ALA A 15 -6.87 -1.83 0.78
C ALA A 15 -6.76 -1.57 -0.74
N LEU A 16 -7.82 -1.05 -1.37
CA LEU A 16 -7.85 -0.73 -2.79
C LEU A 16 -6.87 0.39 -3.16
N ARG A 17 -6.77 1.45 -2.33
CA ARG A 17 -5.80 2.53 -2.54
C ARG A 17 -4.36 2.01 -2.45
N PHE A 18 -4.07 1.14 -1.49
CA PHE A 18 -2.76 0.51 -1.35
C PHE A 18 -2.45 -0.44 -2.50
N SER A 19 -3.41 -1.28 -2.89
CA SER A 19 -3.30 -2.18 -4.03
C SER A 19 -3.06 -1.42 -5.34
N ALA A 20 -3.76 -0.31 -5.57
CA ALA A 20 -3.55 0.54 -6.74
C ALA A 20 -2.13 1.10 -6.82
N VAL A 21 -1.57 1.58 -5.70
CA VAL A 21 -0.18 2.07 -5.67
C VAL A 21 0.82 0.92 -5.84
N MET A 22 0.57 -0.24 -5.23
CA MET A 22 1.38 -1.44 -5.44
C MET A 22 1.40 -1.84 -6.91
N CYS A 23 0.24 -1.94 -7.55
CA CYS A 23 0.15 -2.23 -8.98
C CYS A 23 0.90 -1.19 -9.81
N LEU A 24 0.73 0.10 -9.53
CA LEU A 24 1.39 1.17 -10.26
C LEU A 24 2.93 1.10 -10.17
N PHE A 25 3.50 0.61 -9.07
CA PHE A 25 4.95 0.51 -8.88
C PHE A 25 5.53 -0.86 -9.24
N PHE A 26 4.75 -1.93 -9.15
CA PHE A 26 5.21 -3.29 -9.44
C PHE A 26 4.96 -3.75 -10.86
N PHE A 27 3.91 -3.29 -11.55
CA PHE A 27 3.66 -3.66 -12.96
C PHE A 27 4.64 -3.05 -13.98
N PRO A 28 5.19 -1.84 -13.79
CA PRO A 28 6.12 -1.28 -14.76
C PRO A 28 7.41 -2.10 -14.87
N LEU A 29 7.90 -2.71 -13.79
CA LEU A 29 9.13 -3.49 -13.81
C LEU A 29 9.06 -4.70 -14.78
N PRO A 30 8.05 -5.60 -14.70
CA PRO A 30 7.89 -6.66 -15.69
C PRO A 30 7.54 -6.11 -17.07
N ILE A 31 6.76 -5.02 -17.19
CA ILE A 31 6.45 -4.45 -18.51
C ILE A 31 7.72 -3.91 -19.18
N LEU A 32 8.48 -3.07 -18.50
CA LEU A 32 9.70 -2.51 -19.07
C LEU A 32 10.78 -3.57 -19.22
N GLY A 33 10.91 -4.51 -18.28
CA GLY A 33 11.90 -5.59 -18.34
C GLY A 33 11.64 -6.64 -19.42
N LEU A 34 10.37 -6.90 -19.79
CA LEU A 34 10.05 -7.87 -20.85
C LEU A 34 10.01 -7.22 -22.25
N PHE A 35 9.57 -5.96 -22.35
CA PHE A 35 9.27 -5.33 -23.63
C PHE A 35 10.29 -4.26 -24.04
N THR A 36 11.24 -3.87 -23.17
CA THR A 36 12.23 -2.82 -23.50
C THR A 36 13.61 -3.12 -22.91
N SER A 37 14.68 -2.71 -23.59
CA SER A 37 16.04 -2.76 -23.03
C SER A 37 16.40 -1.54 -22.18
N THR A 38 15.42 -0.72 -21.77
CA THR A 38 15.67 0.45 -20.92
C THR A 38 16.24 0.07 -19.56
N LEU A 39 15.87 -1.10 -19.03
CA LEU A 39 16.40 -1.62 -17.77
C LEU A 39 17.74 -2.34 -17.91
N ASP A 40 18.15 -2.70 -19.14
CA ASP A 40 19.39 -3.45 -19.41
C ASP A 40 20.63 -2.57 -19.45
N GLY A 41 20.46 -1.24 -19.49
CA GLY A 41 21.56 -0.29 -19.45
C GLY A 41 22.41 -0.49 -18.20
N VAL A 42 23.68 -0.81 -18.40
CA VAL A 42 24.65 -1.02 -17.32
C VAL A 42 25.10 0.33 -16.80
N VAL A 43 24.92 0.57 -15.49
CA VAL A 43 25.30 1.81 -14.80
C VAL A 43 26.76 1.72 -14.35
N VAL A 44 27.12 0.65 -13.64
CA VAL A 44 28.51 0.37 -13.19
C VAL A 44 28.71 -1.14 -13.04
N GLY A 45 29.77 -1.70 -13.65
CA GLY A 45 30.27 -3.04 -13.33
C GLY A 45 29.31 -4.21 -13.57
N GLY A 46 28.28 -4.05 -14.40
CA GLY A 46 27.22 -5.04 -14.62
C GLY A 46 25.93 -4.79 -13.82
N LEU A 47 25.91 -3.76 -12.96
CA LEU A 47 24.69 -3.32 -12.30
C LEU A 47 23.80 -2.58 -13.30
N THR A 48 22.64 -3.13 -13.60
CA THR A 48 21.68 -2.53 -14.53
C THR A 48 20.70 -1.59 -13.82
N TRP A 49 20.00 -0.75 -14.57
CA TRP A 49 18.93 0.10 -14.04
C TRP A 49 17.81 -0.69 -13.34
N ALA A 50 17.65 -1.98 -13.68
CA ALA A 50 16.73 -2.87 -12.99
C ALA A 50 16.98 -2.95 -11.49
N TRP A 51 18.25 -3.00 -11.06
CA TRP A 51 18.61 -3.10 -9.64
C TRP A 51 18.26 -1.85 -8.86
N ILE A 52 18.45 -0.67 -9.47
CA ILE A 52 18.07 0.61 -8.88
C ILE A 52 16.55 0.67 -8.70
N TYR A 53 15.81 0.24 -9.72
CA TYR A 53 14.35 0.22 -9.68
C TYR A 53 13.82 -0.77 -8.63
N ALA A 54 14.39 -1.98 -8.57
CA ALA A 54 14.06 -2.98 -7.55
C ALA A 54 14.35 -2.50 -6.12
N PHE A 55 15.45 -1.79 -5.92
CA PHE A 55 15.77 -1.18 -4.63
C PHE A 55 14.78 -0.07 -4.26
N ALA A 56 14.39 0.76 -5.23
CA ALA A 56 13.38 1.80 -5.02
C ALA A 56 12.00 1.21 -4.64
N GLN A 57 11.62 0.07 -5.21
CA GLN A 57 10.37 -0.63 -4.85
C GLN A 57 10.33 -1.01 -3.37
N PHE A 58 11.48 -1.35 -2.76
CA PHE A 58 11.57 -1.66 -1.33
C PHE A 58 11.26 -0.43 -0.47
N ALA A 59 11.80 0.73 -0.81
CA ALA A 59 11.52 1.98 -0.11
C ALA A 59 10.03 2.37 -0.19
N VAL A 60 9.41 2.18 -1.36
CA VAL A 60 7.97 2.40 -1.54
C VAL A 60 7.15 1.45 -0.68
N ALA A 61 7.52 0.18 -0.60
CA ALA A 61 6.82 -0.81 0.24
C ALA A 61 6.88 -0.41 1.73
N ILE A 62 8.04 0.01 2.24
CA ILE A 62 8.21 0.48 3.62
C ILE A 62 7.36 1.74 3.88
N LEU A 63 7.36 2.71 2.96
CA LEU A 63 6.55 3.92 3.08
C LEU A 63 5.04 3.62 3.07
N LEU A 64 4.60 2.69 2.23
CA LEU A 64 3.21 2.25 2.20
C LEU A 64 2.82 1.53 3.48
N ALA A 65 3.66 0.62 3.97
CA ALA A 65 3.41 -0.13 5.20
C ALA A 65 3.26 0.83 6.39
N THR A 66 4.20 1.77 6.55
CA THR A 66 4.15 2.78 7.62
C THR A 66 2.95 3.73 7.52
N ARG A 67 2.58 4.16 6.30
CA ARG A 67 1.35 4.96 6.10
C ARG A 67 0.08 4.16 6.35
N TYR A 68 0.05 2.88 5.98
CA TYR A 68 -1.09 2.00 6.21
C TYR A 68 -1.34 1.80 7.70
N THR A 69 -0.31 1.42 8.45
CA THR A 69 -0.44 1.18 9.90
C THR A 69 -0.94 2.42 10.62
N ALA A 70 -0.38 3.60 10.30
CA ALA A 70 -0.85 4.87 10.87
C ALA A 70 -2.33 5.18 10.52
N SER A 71 -2.80 4.81 9.33
CA SER A 71 -4.20 4.98 8.95
C SER A 71 -5.13 3.98 9.63
N ALA A 72 -4.67 2.74 9.85
CA ALA A 72 -5.41 1.70 10.56
C ALA A 72 -5.57 2.07 12.05
N GLU A 73 -4.48 2.50 12.70
CA GLU A 73 -4.49 2.95 14.10
C GLU A 73 -5.47 4.11 14.32
N ARG A 74 -5.52 5.07 13.38
CA ARG A 74 -6.48 6.18 13.44
C ARG A 74 -7.93 5.72 13.32
N LEU A 75 -8.20 4.66 12.56
CA LEU A 75 -9.53 4.09 12.43
C LEU A 75 -9.92 3.34 13.71
N ASP A 76 -9.00 2.53 14.25
CA ASP A 76 -9.21 1.78 15.48
C ASP A 76 -9.41 2.72 16.69
N ALA A 77 -8.66 3.81 16.77
CA ALA A 77 -8.84 4.84 17.80
C ALA A 77 -10.24 5.49 17.75
N LYS A 78 -10.76 5.76 16.54
CA LYS A 78 -12.12 6.29 16.37
C LYS A 78 -13.18 5.30 16.81
N ILE A 79 -13.00 4.01 16.49
CA ILE A 79 -13.92 2.94 16.91
C ILE A 79 -13.91 2.82 18.44
N ALA A 80 -12.74 2.84 19.08
CA ALA A 80 -12.60 2.76 20.53
C ALA A 80 -13.30 3.92 21.25
N GLU A 81 -13.22 5.13 20.70
CA GLU A 81 -13.91 6.31 21.24
C GLU A 81 -15.44 6.16 21.14
N VAL A 82 -15.95 5.73 19.99
CA VAL A 82 -17.39 5.47 19.80
C VAL A 82 -17.90 4.36 20.72
N LEU A 83 -17.10 3.31 20.93
CA LEU A 83 -17.44 2.22 21.86
C LEU A 83 -17.49 2.71 23.32
N ARG A 84 -16.59 3.63 23.70
CA ARG A 84 -16.57 4.24 25.04
C ARG A 84 -17.77 5.15 25.29
N GLN A 85 -18.21 5.88 24.27
CA GLN A 85 -19.35 6.79 24.35
C GLN A 85 -20.71 6.08 24.28
N SER A 86 -20.75 4.83 23.80
CA SER A 86 -21.96 4.01 23.87
C SER A 86 -22.13 3.50 25.30
N PRO A 87 -23.11 4.01 26.08
CA PRO A 87 -23.34 3.50 27.43
C PRO A 87 -23.68 2.03 27.33
N LYS A 88 -23.05 1.18 28.15
CA LYS A 88 -23.46 -0.22 28.36
C LYS A 88 -24.98 -0.21 28.55
N LYS A 89 -25.73 -0.61 27.52
CA LYS A 89 -27.11 -1.06 27.69
C LYS A 89 -27.01 -2.37 28.47
N GLY A 90 -27.17 -2.25 29.79
CA GLY A 90 -27.61 -3.35 30.63
C GLY A 90 -29.01 -3.78 30.25
#